data_AF-A0A6J6DY56-F1
#
_entry.id   AF-A0A6J6DY56-F1
#
_cell.length_a   1.000
_cell.length_b   1.000
_cell.length_c   1.000
_cell.angle_alpha   90.00
_cell.angle_beta   90.00
_cell.angle_gamma   90.00
#
_symmetry.space_group_name_H-M   'P 1'
#
loop_
_entity.id
_entity.type
_entity.pdbx_description
1 polymer ?
#
loop_
_entity_poly.entity_id
_entity_poly.type
_entity_poly.pdbx_seq_one_letter_code
_entity_poly.pdbx_strand_id
1 'polypeptide(L)'
;MTSSEYATEPGENDEAIDRWGSATLGQDPLLASFTLEPYSAVRPHVPFYRFFHYPDILDFRANGFEVDHFVEIFDSLDEARYSQALQVHKLLRQRGGNLIWNARRAREIEFSVRASLHRFGISDVPSLLRKMLGRAFPDESISSLSVDLINVYFWACLALVARRYSWKEPALERYADYLELPLLISGLLPEKEQNAA
;
A
#
# COMPACT_ATOMS: atom_id res chain seq x y z
N MET A 1 -30.79 23.25 -21.04
CA MET A 1 -30.46 23.55 -19.63
C MET A 1 -31.62 23.07 -18.77
N THR A 2 -31.44 21.98 -18.04
CA THR A 2 -32.05 21.75 -16.73
C THR A 2 -31.08 20.89 -15.94
N SER A 3 -30.10 21.58 -15.35
CA SER A 3 -29.15 21.03 -14.38
C SER A 3 -29.90 20.75 -13.08
N SER A 4 -30.39 19.54 -12.88
CA SER A 4 -31.00 19.14 -11.60
C SER A 4 -31.11 17.62 -11.49
N GLU A 5 -29.97 16.93 -11.46
CA GLU A 5 -29.93 15.48 -11.17
C GLU A 5 -28.77 15.11 -10.20
N TYR A 6 -28.12 16.09 -9.57
CA TYR A 6 -27.02 15.85 -8.61
C TYR A 6 -27.21 16.61 -7.29
N ALA A 7 -28.45 16.74 -6.81
CA ALA A 7 -28.68 17.19 -5.44
C ALA A 7 -28.95 15.97 -4.58
N THR A 8 -27.89 15.43 -3.96
CA THR A 8 -27.97 14.50 -2.84
C THR A 8 -28.90 15.09 -1.78
N GLU A 9 -29.87 14.32 -1.28
CA GLU A 9 -30.80 14.81 -0.27
C GLU A 9 -30.04 15.21 1.01
N PRO A 10 -30.44 16.30 1.71
CA PRO A 10 -29.77 16.75 2.91
C PRO A 10 -30.09 15.79 4.07
N GLY A 11 -29.29 14.74 4.19
CA GLY A 11 -29.46 13.67 5.17
C GLY A 11 -28.85 12.34 4.76
N GLU A 12 -28.54 12.16 3.47
CA GLU A 12 -27.77 11.01 3.00
C GLU A 12 -26.28 11.34 3.19
N ASN A 13 -25.64 10.70 4.18
CA ASN A 13 -24.20 10.81 4.32
C ASN A 13 -23.56 10.36 3.01
N ASP A 14 -22.61 11.14 2.50
CA ASP A 14 -21.86 10.80 1.31
C ASP A 14 -21.29 9.37 1.47
N GLU A 15 -21.46 8.50 0.46
CA GLU A 15 -20.87 7.15 0.48
C GLU A 15 -19.35 7.20 0.76
N ALA A 16 -18.70 8.31 0.40
CA ALA A 16 -17.30 8.56 0.73
C ALA A 16 -17.09 8.81 2.24
N ILE A 17 -18.02 9.42 2.96
CA ILE A 17 -17.96 9.60 4.42
C ILE A 17 -18.18 8.27 5.14
N ASP A 18 -19.15 7.46 4.71
CA ASP A 18 -19.47 6.18 5.35
C ASP A 18 -18.39 5.11 5.08
N ARG A 19 -17.68 5.19 3.94
CA ARG A 19 -16.60 4.25 3.57
C ARG A 19 -15.20 4.68 4.01
N TRP A 20 -15.02 5.81 4.69
CA TRP A 20 -13.69 6.35 5.05
C TRP A 20 -13.58 6.77 6.52
N GLY A 21 -12.39 6.62 7.12
CA GLY A 21 -12.15 7.00 8.53
C GLY A 21 -12.82 6.08 9.56
N SER A 22 -13.09 6.60 10.77
CA SER A 22 -13.70 5.84 11.88
C SER A 22 -15.16 5.43 11.63
N ALA A 23 -15.84 6.07 10.67
CA ALA A 23 -17.20 5.75 10.27
C ALA A 23 -17.32 4.31 9.73
N THR A 24 -16.27 3.80 9.08
CA THR A 24 -16.21 2.41 8.57
C THR A 24 -16.25 1.34 9.66
N LEU A 25 -15.81 1.68 10.88
CA LEU A 25 -15.86 0.80 12.04
C LEU A 25 -17.18 0.96 12.82
N GLY A 26 -18.15 1.67 12.26
CA GLY A 26 -19.46 1.92 12.89
C GLY A 26 -19.41 2.88 14.07
N GLN A 27 -18.35 3.69 14.18
CA GLN A 27 -18.17 4.65 15.26
C GLN A 27 -18.36 6.09 14.80
N ASP A 28 -19.08 6.86 15.63
CA ASP A 28 -19.33 8.28 15.37
C ASP A 28 -18.00 9.06 15.30
N PRO A 29 -17.65 9.63 14.13
CA PRO A 29 -16.42 10.38 13.96
C PRO A 29 -16.32 11.61 14.87
N LEU A 30 -17.45 12.16 15.33
CA LEU A 30 -17.46 13.27 16.26
C LEU A 30 -17.03 12.82 17.66
N LEU A 31 -17.50 11.68 18.15
CA LEU A 31 -17.08 11.15 19.46
C LEU A 31 -15.58 10.86 19.49
N ALA A 32 -15.02 10.31 18.40
CA ALA A 32 -13.59 10.08 18.27
C ALA A 32 -12.74 11.37 18.36
N SER A 33 -13.30 12.52 17.94
CA SER A 33 -12.63 13.83 17.97
C SER A 33 -12.60 14.49 19.36
N PHE A 34 -13.54 14.13 20.25
CA PHE A 34 -13.61 14.66 21.61
C PHE A 34 -12.75 13.88 22.62
N THR A 35 -12.19 12.73 22.23
CA THR A 35 -11.29 11.94 23.07
C THR A 35 -9.83 12.31 22.81
N LEU A 36 -9.12 12.71 23.87
CA LEU A 36 -7.70 13.03 23.82
C LEU A 36 -6.79 11.79 23.82
N GLU A 37 -7.29 10.65 24.32
CA GLU A 37 -6.53 9.40 24.37
C GLU A 37 -6.50 8.69 23.00
N PRO A 38 -5.32 8.47 22.41
CA PRO A 38 -5.20 7.68 21.18
C PRO A 38 -5.46 6.19 21.46
N TYR A 39 -6.02 5.47 20.49
CA TYR A 39 -6.30 4.02 20.56
C TYR A 39 -7.28 3.60 21.67
N SER A 40 -8.22 4.48 22.01
CA SER A 40 -9.32 4.15 22.92
C SER A 40 -10.44 3.41 22.17
N ALA A 41 -11.37 2.79 22.91
CA ALA A 41 -12.54 2.13 22.31
C ALA A 41 -13.40 3.08 21.46
N VAL A 42 -13.23 4.40 21.62
CA VAL A 42 -13.95 5.46 20.87
C VAL A 42 -13.09 6.02 19.71
N ARG A 43 -11.77 5.74 19.72
CA ARG A 43 -10.82 6.14 18.68
C ARG A 43 -9.92 4.95 18.29
N PRO A 44 -10.47 3.94 17.58
CA PRO A 44 -9.72 2.79 17.10
C PRO A 44 -8.62 3.22 16.14
N HIS A 45 -7.61 2.37 16.00
CA HIS A 45 -6.59 2.54 14.98
C HIS A 45 -7.24 2.52 13.59
N VAL A 46 -7.16 3.65 12.87
CA VAL A 46 -7.63 3.75 11.49
C VAL A 46 -6.42 3.60 10.58
N PRO A 47 -6.44 2.65 9.63
CA PRO A 47 -5.29 2.40 8.79
C PRO A 47 -4.88 3.61 7.93
N PHE A 48 -3.58 3.76 7.66
CA PHE A 48 -3.05 4.96 7.00
C PHE A 48 -3.65 5.19 5.59
N TYR A 49 -3.96 4.13 4.85
CA TYR A 49 -4.48 4.22 3.48
C TYR A 49 -5.91 4.77 3.39
N ARG A 50 -6.63 4.81 4.52
CA ARG A 50 -7.93 5.50 4.63
C ARG A 50 -7.80 7.02 4.68
N PHE A 51 -6.58 7.55 4.71
CA PHE A 51 -6.31 9.00 4.66
C PHE A 51 -5.69 9.44 3.33
N PHE A 52 -5.74 8.61 2.29
CA PHE A 52 -5.30 9.01 0.96
C PHE A 52 -6.13 10.16 0.40
N HIS A 53 -5.47 11.04 -0.35
CA HIS A 53 -6.15 12.15 -0.97
C HIS A 53 -7.02 11.66 -2.13
N TYR A 54 -8.22 12.21 -2.24
CA TYR A 54 -9.17 11.85 -3.28
C TYR A 54 -8.59 11.91 -4.71
N PRO A 55 -7.82 12.95 -5.12
CA PRO A 55 -7.18 12.96 -6.43
C PRO A 55 -6.22 11.79 -6.67
N ASP A 56 -5.46 11.38 -5.65
CA ASP A 56 -4.50 10.27 -5.79
C ASP A 56 -5.23 8.94 -6.05
N ILE A 57 -6.41 8.76 -5.45
CA ILE A 57 -7.27 7.58 -5.65
C ILE A 57 -7.87 7.60 -7.06
N LEU A 58 -8.33 8.76 -7.53
CA LEU A 58 -8.85 8.91 -8.89
C LEU A 58 -7.79 8.62 -9.95
N ASP A 59 -6.57 9.12 -9.75
CA ASP A 59 -5.45 8.84 -10.65
C ASP A 59 -5.09 7.35 -10.66
N PHE A 60 -5.17 6.69 -9.50
CA PHE A 60 -4.95 5.25 -9.39
C PHE A 60 -6.02 4.44 -10.14
N ARG A 61 -7.30 4.85 -9.98
CA ARG A 61 -8.44 4.28 -10.69
C ARG A 61 -8.37 4.50 -12.20
N ALA A 62 -7.91 5.67 -12.64
CA ALA A 62 -7.69 5.96 -14.06
C ALA A 62 -6.66 5.00 -14.69
N ASN A 63 -5.70 4.50 -13.90
CA ASN A 63 -4.74 3.48 -14.30
C ASN A 63 -5.26 2.04 -14.16
N GLY A 64 -6.52 1.83 -13.78
CA GLY A 64 -7.16 0.52 -13.66
C GLY A 64 -6.89 -0.20 -12.34
N PHE A 65 -6.46 0.52 -11.30
CA PHE A 65 -6.21 -0.01 -9.96
C PHE A 65 -7.10 0.65 -8.90
N GLU A 66 -7.73 -0.17 -8.06
CA GLU A 66 -8.37 0.28 -6.83
C GLU A 66 -7.42 0.12 -5.65
N VAL A 67 -7.59 0.95 -4.62
CA VAL A 67 -6.85 0.85 -3.35
C VAL A 67 -7.12 -0.50 -2.68
N ASP A 68 -8.34 -1.03 -2.82
CA ASP A 68 -8.78 -2.31 -2.26
C ASP A 68 -7.87 -3.49 -2.64
N HIS A 69 -7.29 -3.47 -3.84
CA HIS A 69 -6.35 -4.52 -4.26
C HIS A 69 -5.07 -4.58 -3.42
N PHE A 70 -4.73 -3.52 -2.69
CA PHE A 70 -3.50 -3.39 -1.92
C PHE A 70 -3.74 -3.41 -0.41
N VAL A 71 -5.00 -3.51 0.02
CA VAL A 71 -5.39 -3.43 1.45
C VAL A 71 -4.60 -4.41 2.29
N GLU A 72 -4.49 -5.68 1.89
CA GLU A 72 -3.72 -6.68 2.65
C GLU A 72 -2.24 -6.30 2.85
N ILE A 73 -1.63 -5.71 1.82
CA ILE A 73 -0.23 -5.24 1.87
C ILE A 73 -0.13 -4.00 2.77
N PHE A 74 -1.10 -3.11 2.72
CA PHE A 74 -1.11 -1.91 3.55
C PHE A 74 -1.42 -2.21 5.02
N ASP A 75 -2.38 -3.09 5.30
CA ASP A 75 -2.67 -3.57 6.66
C ASP A 75 -1.43 -4.23 7.25
N SER A 76 -0.71 -5.08 6.49
CA SER A 76 0.51 -5.70 7.00
C SER A 76 1.65 -4.70 7.27
N LEU A 77 1.69 -3.57 6.53
CA LEU A 77 2.63 -2.47 6.81
C LEU A 77 2.27 -1.75 8.12
N ASP A 78 0.98 -1.52 8.36
CA ASP A 78 0.50 -0.85 9.56
C ASP A 78 0.74 -1.69 10.82
N GLU A 79 0.59 -3.01 10.70
CA GLU A 79 0.81 -3.96 11.78
C GLU A 79 2.28 -4.42 11.92
N ALA A 80 3.18 -3.89 11.08
CA ALA A 80 4.58 -4.30 11.05
C ALA A 80 5.30 -4.03 12.39
N ARG A 81 5.84 -5.10 12.99
CA ARG A 81 6.55 -4.99 14.27
C ARG A 81 7.95 -4.42 14.09
N TYR A 82 8.44 -3.72 15.11
CA TYR A 82 9.81 -3.20 15.15
C TYR A 82 10.88 -4.28 14.90
N SER A 83 10.68 -5.49 15.41
CA SER A 83 11.60 -6.62 15.20
C SER A 83 11.68 -7.03 13.72
N GLN A 84 10.57 -6.97 12.98
CA GLN A 84 10.53 -7.28 11.54
C GLN A 84 11.17 -6.15 10.74
N ALA A 85 10.93 -4.89 11.12
CA ALA A 85 11.61 -3.73 10.53
C ALA A 85 13.13 -3.83 10.65
N LEU A 86 13.64 -4.28 11.80
CA LEU A 86 15.07 -4.53 12.01
C LEU A 86 15.61 -5.65 11.11
N GLN A 87 14.84 -6.71 10.88
CA GLN A 87 15.23 -7.79 9.97
C GLN A 87 15.34 -7.28 8.52
N VAL A 88 14.35 -6.50 8.07
CA VAL A 88 14.37 -5.85 6.75
C VAL A 88 15.58 -4.93 6.62
N HIS A 89 15.83 -4.08 7.61
CA HIS A 89 16.98 -3.18 7.62
C HIS A 89 18.32 -3.93 7.48
N LYS A 90 18.49 -5.04 8.23
CA LYS A 90 19.67 -5.90 8.11
C LYS A 90 19.76 -6.52 6.73
N LEU A 91 18.66 -7.04 6.18
CA LEU A 91 18.59 -7.66 4.86
C LEU A 91 19.01 -6.69 3.74
N LEU A 92 18.55 -5.43 3.79
CA LEU A 92 18.89 -4.42 2.79
C LEU A 92 20.34 -3.93 2.88
N ARG A 93 20.91 -3.89 4.09
CA ARG A 93 22.23 -3.30 4.35
C ARG A 93 23.37 -4.29 4.45
N GLN A 94 23.08 -5.59 4.56
CA GLN A 94 24.11 -6.62 4.50
C GLN A 94 24.86 -6.53 3.17
N ARG A 95 26.16 -6.20 3.24
CA ARG A 95 27.03 -6.16 2.07
C ARG A 95 27.11 -7.57 1.46
N GLY A 96 26.43 -7.76 0.33
CA GLY A 96 26.34 -9.04 -0.39
C GLY A 96 24.94 -9.63 -0.51
N GLY A 97 23.95 -9.14 0.25
CA GLY A 97 22.63 -9.78 0.35
C GLY A 97 22.69 -11.12 1.09
N ASN A 98 21.61 -11.89 1.03
CA ASN A 98 21.65 -13.32 1.37
C ASN A 98 21.82 -14.14 0.07
N LEU A 99 22.08 -15.45 0.15
CA LEU A 99 22.32 -16.29 -1.04
C LEU A 99 21.12 -16.34 -2.01
N ILE A 100 19.91 -16.05 -1.51
CA ILE A 100 18.64 -16.18 -2.22
C ILE A 100 18.21 -14.85 -2.84
N TRP A 101 18.53 -13.72 -2.19
CA TRP A 101 18.00 -12.40 -2.44
C TRP A 101 19.04 -11.31 -2.20
N ASN A 102 19.09 -10.37 -3.13
CA ASN A 102 20.00 -9.22 -3.13
C ASN A 102 19.27 -7.92 -3.49
N ALA A 103 19.47 -6.88 -2.66
CA ALA A 103 18.88 -5.56 -2.83
C ALA A 103 19.28 -4.86 -4.13
N ARG A 104 20.51 -5.05 -4.61
CA ARG A 104 20.95 -4.51 -5.91
C ARG A 104 20.12 -5.12 -7.04
N ARG A 105 19.96 -6.44 -7.02
CA ARG A 105 19.19 -7.17 -8.03
C ARG A 105 17.72 -6.80 -7.99
N ALA A 106 17.15 -6.58 -6.81
CA ALA A 106 15.78 -6.11 -6.66
C ALA A 106 15.56 -4.73 -7.32
N ARG A 107 16.52 -3.79 -7.16
CA ARG A 107 16.45 -2.49 -7.85
C ARG A 107 16.56 -2.59 -9.37
N GLU A 108 17.39 -3.50 -9.89
CA GLU A 108 17.49 -3.77 -11.33
C GLU A 108 16.16 -4.33 -11.89
N ILE A 109 15.53 -5.23 -11.13
CA ILE A 109 14.22 -5.79 -11.47
C ILE A 109 13.13 -4.73 -11.37
N GLU A 110 13.13 -3.89 -10.32
CA GLU A 110 12.23 -2.75 -10.17
C GLU A 110 12.29 -1.86 -11.41
N PHE A 111 13.49 -1.50 -11.87
CA PHE A 111 13.67 -0.68 -13.07
C PHE A 111 13.12 -1.39 -14.32
N SER A 112 13.33 -2.70 -14.44
CA SER A 112 12.83 -3.51 -15.56
C SER A 112 11.30 -3.59 -15.57
N VAL A 113 10.67 -3.75 -14.40
CA VAL A 113 9.21 -3.74 -14.24
C VAL A 113 8.68 -2.36 -14.60
N ARG A 114 9.25 -1.28 -14.07
CA ARG A 114 8.82 0.11 -14.38
C ARG A 114 8.91 0.41 -15.88
N ALA A 115 9.98 -0.02 -16.55
CA ALA A 115 10.10 0.12 -18.00
C ALA A 115 8.98 -0.64 -18.75
N SER A 116 8.56 -1.79 -18.23
CA SER A 116 7.46 -2.58 -18.79
C SER A 116 6.10 -1.91 -18.58
N LEU A 117 5.84 -1.39 -17.37
CA LEU A 117 4.64 -0.61 -17.06
C LEU A 117 4.53 0.65 -17.92
N HIS A 118 5.64 1.34 -18.17
CA HIS A 118 5.68 2.46 -19.10
C HIS A 118 5.25 2.05 -20.52
N ARG A 119 5.71 0.90 -21.03
CA ARG A 119 5.25 0.38 -22.34
C ARG A 119 3.76 0.05 -22.36
N PHE A 120 3.18 -0.28 -21.21
CA PHE A 120 1.76 -0.58 -21.09
C PHE A 120 0.86 0.65 -20.89
N GLY A 121 1.45 1.84 -20.81
CA GLY A 121 0.73 3.10 -20.64
C GLY A 121 0.35 3.45 -19.20
N ILE A 122 0.93 2.76 -18.21
CA ILE A 122 0.66 2.98 -16.77
C ILE A 122 1.95 3.40 -16.04
N SER A 123 2.63 4.40 -16.58
CA SER A 123 3.90 4.92 -16.05
C SER A 123 3.78 5.60 -14.68
N ASP A 124 2.56 6.03 -14.33
CA ASP A 124 2.32 6.88 -13.16
C ASP A 124 2.09 6.04 -11.89
N VAL A 125 1.66 4.78 -12.05
CA VAL A 125 1.37 3.85 -10.95
C VAL A 125 2.53 3.71 -9.96
N PRO A 126 3.80 3.50 -10.38
CA PRO A 126 4.92 3.43 -9.44
C PRO A 126 5.13 4.72 -8.63
N SER A 127 4.91 5.88 -9.25
CA SER A 127 5.06 7.18 -8.58
C SER A 127 3.93 7.41 -7.57
N LEU A 128 2.69 7.06 -7.94
CA LEU A 128 1.53 7.11 -7.04
C LEU A 128 1.70 6.16 -5.85
N LEU A 129 2.13 4.91 -6.09
CA LEU A 129 2.41 3.95 -5.01
C LEU A 129 3.46 4.46 -4.03
N ARG A 130 4.55 5.08 -4.52
CA ARG A 130 5.57 5.70 -3.66
C ARG A 130 4.98 6.82 -2.80
N LYS A 131 4.15 7.68 -3.40
CA LYS A 131 3.49 8.79 -2.70
C LYS A 131 2.53 8.28 -1.62
N MET A 132 1.71 7.29 -1.96
CA MET A 132 0.74 6.66 -1.06
C MET A 132 1.43 5.97 0.13
N LEU A 133 2.43 5.13 -0.13
CA LEU A 133 3.20 4.47 0.95
C LEU A 133 3.95 5.45 1.84
N GLY A 134 4.39 6.59 1.29
CA GLY A 134 5.02 7.65 2.07
C GLY A 134 4.11 8.23 3.16
N ARG A 135 2.79 8.08 3.06
CA ARG A 135 1.82 8.53 4.07
C ARG A 135 1.76 7.64 5.31
N ALA A 136 2.29 6.41 5.25
CA ALA A 136 2.31 5.50 6.39
C ALA A 136 3.17 6.02 7.55
N PHE A 137 4.20 6.83 7.27
CA PHE A 137 5.09 7.40 8.27
C PHE A 137 5.07 8.94 8.17
N PRO A 138 4.37 9.66 9.06
CA PRO A 138 4.36 11.12 9.05
C PRO A 138 5.75 11.72 9.33
N ASP A 139 6.01 12.93 8.82
CA ASP A 139 7.34 13.55 8.67
C ASP A 139 8.21 13.58 9.95
N GLU A 140 7.62 13.60 11.15
CA GLU A 140 8.34 13.58 12.43
C GLU A 140 8.87 12.19 12.84
N SER A 141 8.50 11.12 12.11
CA SER A 141 8.78 9.71 12.44
C SER A 141 9.66 8.97 11.42
N ILE A 142 10.22 9.68 10.44
CA ILE A 142 11.00 9.06 9.35
C ILE A 142 12.38 8.62 9.86
N SER A 143 12.46 7.35 10.25
CA SER A 143 13.72 6.69 10.58
C SER A 143 14.29 5.95 9.36
N SER A 144 15.57 5.54 9.43
CA SER A 144 16.16 4.67 8.41
C SER A 144 15.43 3.33 8.28
N LEU A 145 14.78 2.85 9.34
CA LEU A 145 13.94 1.65 9.33
C LEU A 145 12.65 1.89 8.54
N SER A 146 12.01 3.05 8.76
CA SER A 146 10.77 3.44 8.06
C SER A 146 11.01 3.53 6.55
N VAL A 147 12.13 4.14 6.14
CA VAL A 147 12.54 4.21 4.73
C VAL A 147 12.77 2.82 4.13
N ASP A 148 13.42 1.93 4.89
CA ASP A 148 13.71 0.57 4.46
C ASP A 148 12.43 -0.28 4.33
N LEU A 149 11.44 -0.09 5.22
CA LEU A 149 10.11 -0.68 5.10
C LEU A 149 9.35 -0.15 3.88
N ILE A 150 9.26 1.17 3.68
CA ILE A 150 8.61 1.76 2.51
C ILE A 150 9.20 1.18 1.21
N ASN A 151 10.51 0.96 1.14
CA ASN A 151 11.16 0.39 -0.04
C ASN A 151 10.72 -1.06 -0.31
N VAL A 152 10.67 -1.91 0.71
CA VAL A 152 10.25 -3.32 0.57
C VAL A 152 8.76 -3.44 0.25
N TYR A 153 7.92 -2.67 0.93
CA TYR A 153 6.48 -2.63 0.64
C TYR A 153 6.18 -2.05 -0.74
N PHE A 154 6.96 -1.07 -1.19
CA PHE A 154 6.87 -0.59 -2.56
C PHE A 154 7.17 -1.70 -3.58
N TRP A 155 8.19 -2.53 -3.35
CA TRP A 155 8.47 -3.67 -4.23
C TRP A 155 7.33 -4.69 -4.23
N ALA A 156 6.68 -4.91 -3.09
CA ALA A 156 5.53 -5.81 -3.00
C ALA A 156 4.29 -5.28 -3.74
N CYS A 157 3.96 -3.99 -3.57
CA CYS A 157 2.91 -3.36 -4.38
C CYS A 157 3.24 -3.43 -5.88
N LEU A 158 4.50 -3.19 -6.24
CA LEU A 158 4.96 -3.29 -7.63
C LEU A 158 4.88 -4.72 -8.17
N ALA A 159 5.13 -5.72 -7.32
CA ALA A 159 4.97 -7.14 -7.65
C ALA A 159 3.52 -7.50 -7.94
N LEU A 160 2.57 -7.03 -7.13
CA LEU A 160 1.13 -7.21 -7.36
C LEU A 160 0.72 -6.64 -8.72
N VAL A 161 1.15 -5.41 -9.02
CA VAL A 161 0.92 -4.77 -10.32
C VAL A 161 1.54 -5.60 -11.45
N ALA A 162 2.80 -6.02 -11.30
CA ALA A 162 3.51 -6.82 -12.31
C ALA A 162 2.81 -8.15 -12.59
N ARG A 163 2.34 -8.85 -11.56
CA ARG A 163 1.59 -10.11 -11.66
C ARG A 163 0.29 -9.93 -12.43
N ARG A 164 -0.43 -8.82 -12.23
CA ARG A 164 -1.65 -8.53 -13.02
C ARG A 164 -1.38 -8.32 -14.51
N TYR A 165 -0.16 -7.94 -14.89
CA TYR A 165 0.27 -7.78 -16.28
C TYR A 165 1.09 -8.96 -16.81
N SER A 166 1.22 -10.06 -16.06
CA SER A 166 2.01 -11.22 -16.49
C SER A 166 1.47 -11.89 -17.74
N TRP A 167 0.17 -11.72 -18.04
CA TRP A 167 -0.44 -12.16 -19.30
C TRP A 167 0.11 -11.44 -20.54
N LYS A 168 0.59 -10.19 -20.41
CA LYS A 168 1.26 -9.47 -21.51
C LYS A 168 2.73 -9.86 -21.63
N GLU A 169 3.41 -9.98 -20.49
CA GLU A 169 4.83 -10.29 -20.42
C GLU A 169 5.08 -11.33 -19.31
N PRO A 170 5.22 -12.62 -19.65
CA PRO A 170 5.35 -13.70 -18.67
C PRO A 170 6.57 -13.59 -17.75
N ALA A 171 7.59 -12.82 -18.14
CA ALA A 171 8.75 -12.54 -17.30
C ALA A 171 8.39 -11.77 -16.02
N LEU A 172 7.30 -10.99 -16.05
CA LEU A 172 6.83 -10.20 -14.91
C LEU A 172 6.42 -11.06 -13.71
N GLU A 173 5.96 -12.29 -13.93
CA GLU A 173 5.62 -13.22 -12.86
C GLU A 173 6.85 -13.51 -11.99
N ARG A 174 7.97 -13.88 -12.63
CA ARG A 174 9.23 -14.17 -11.94
C ARG A 174 9.81 -12.92 -11.25
N TYR A 175 9.60 -11.75 -11.83
CA TYR A 175 9.99 -10.48 -11.21
C TYR A 175 9.13 -10.17 -9.99
N ALA A 176 7.82 -10.40 -10.05
CA ALA A 176 6.91 -10.24 -8.93
C ALA A 176 7.34 -11.14 -7.76
N ASP A 177 7.55 -12.43 -8.02
CA ASP A 177 7.99 -13.38 -7.00
C ASP A 177 9.29 -12.93 -6.32
N TYR A 178 10.27 -12.46 -7.10
CA TYR A 178 11.54 -12.00 -6.55
C TYR A 178 11.42 -10.71 -5.73
N LEU A 179 10.51 -9.81 -6.12
CA LEU A 179 10.26 -8.54 -5.41
C LEU A 179 9.49 -8.76 -4.09
N GLU A 180 8.67 -9.81 -3.98
CA GLU A 180 7.94 -10.17 -2.75
C GLU A 180 8.83 -10.85 -1.68
N LEU A 181 9.94 -11.48 -2.09
CA LEU A 181 10.82 -12.26 -1.19
C LEU A 181 11.23 -11.56 0.11
N PRO A 182 11.56 -10.26 0.14
CA PRO A 182 11.94 -9.60 1.40
C PRO A 182 10.84 -9.61 2.46
N LEU A 183 9.56 -9.47 2.05
CA LEU A 183 8.43 -9.58 2.97
C LEU A 183 8.28 -11.01 3.48
N LEU A 184 8.46 -12.00 2.61
CA LEU A 184 8.39 -13.41 3.00
C LEU A 184 9.47 -13.77 4.02
N ILE A 185 10.72 -13.36 3.77
CA ILE A 185 11.86 -13.63 4.65
C ILE A 185 11.69 -12.97 6.03
N SER A 186 11.04 -11.80 6.08
CA SER A 186 10.80 -11.06 7.33
C SER A 186 9.47 -11.41 8.01
N GLY A 187 8.69 -12.33 7.43
CA GLY A 187 7.37 -12.71 7.96
C GLY A 187 6.36 -11.57 7.95
N LEU A 188 6.48 -10.64 7.00
CA LEU A 188 5.61 -9.47 6.81
C LEU A 188 4.58 -9.66 5.68
N LEU A 189 4.66 -10.79 4.97
CA LEU A 189 3.71 -11.11 3.92
C LEU A 189 2.36 -11.43 4.59
N PRO A 190 1.25 -10.83 4.13
CA PRO A 190 -0.07 -11.19 4.66
C PRO A 190 -0.26 -12.70 4.50
N GLU A 191 -0.84 -13.35 5.52
CA GLU A 191 -1.21 -14.76 5.39
C GLU A 191 -2.19 -14.84 4.22
N LYS A 192 -1.72 -15.32 3.06
CA LYS A 192 -2.61 -15.64 1.95
C LYS A 192 -3.59 -16.66 2.50
N GLU A 193 -4.81 -16.24 2.79
CA GLU A 193 -5.86 -17.17 3.16
C GLU A 193 -5.88 -18.27 2.09
N GLN A 194 -5.65 -19.50 2.51
CA GLN A 194 -5.69 -20.69 1.67
C GLN A 194 -7.14 -21.04 1.29
N ASN A 195 -8.01 -20.03 1.15
CA ASN A 195 -9.43 -20.15 0.84
C ASN A 195 -9.66 -19.96 -0.66
N ALA A 196 -9.08 -20.86 -1.44
CA ALA A 196 -9.58 -21.19 -2.77
C ALA A 196 -9.76 -22.71 -2.82
N ALA A 197 -10.81 -23.17 -2.16
CA ALA A 197 -11.38 -24.51 -2.29
C ALA A 197 -12.87 -24.37 -2.61
#